data_AF-A0A0T5ZX58-F1
#
_entry.id   AF-A0A0T5ZX58-F1
#
_cell.length_a   1.000
_cell.length_b   1.000
_cell.length_c   1.000
_cell.angle_alpha   90.00
_cell.angle_beta   90.00
_cell.angle_gamma   90.00
#
_symmetry.space_group_name_H-M   'P 1'
#
loop_
_entity.id
_entity.type
_entity.pdbx_description
1 polymer ?
#
loop_
_entity_poly.entity_id
_entity_poly.type
_entity_poly.pdbx_seq_one_letter_code
_entity_poly.pdbx_strand_id
1 'polypeptide(L)'
;MKSSKVTHRINAKAVELLDQHPEGLRWSELLSKIKASDPTFHPKTVNGCVWKLVEKYPDKVYKPAKGLFRLLKYKSAEAGKP
;
A
#
# COMPACT_ATOMS: atom_id res chain seq x y z
N MET A 1 11.93 -1.13 -18.79
CA MET A 1 13.06 -1.03 -17.83
C MET A 1 12.50 -1.01 -16.42
N LYS A 2 12.56 -2.12 -15.67
CA LYS A 2 12.11 -2.15 -14.26
C LYS A 2 13.15 -1.41 -13.42
N SER A 3 12.82 -0.20 -13.00
CA SER A 3 13.71 0.65 -12.20
C SER A 3 14.09 -0.09 -10.91
N SER A 4 15.37 -0.43 -10.73
CA SER A 4 15.94 -1.10 -9.54
C SER A 4 15.92 -0.23 -8.27
N LYS A 5 15.15 0.86 -8.28
CA LYS A 5 15.10 1.85 -7.21
C LYS A 5 14.33 1.27 -6.03
N VAL A 6 14.88 1.43 -4.82
CA VAL A 6 14.27 1.04 -3.54
C VAL A 6 12.80 1.47 -3.43
N THR A 7 12.44 2.63 -4.00
CA THR A 7 11.07 3.13 -4.05
C THR A 7 10.12 2.22 -4.82
N HIS A 8 10.56 1.59 -5.92
CA HIS A 8 9.73 0.65 -6.66
C HIS A 8 9.48 -0.62 -5.85
N ARG A 9 10.51 -1.13 -5.14
CA ARG A 9 10.38 -2.28 -4.24
C ARG A 9 9.40 -2.00 -3.10
N ILE A 10 9.48 -0.82 -2.48
CA ILE A 10 8.54 -0.38 -1.44
C ILE A 10 7.10 -0.29 -1.99
N ASN A 11 6.92 0.33 -3.16
CA ASN A 11 5.60 0.47 -3.77
C ASN A 11 4.98 -0.88 -4.14
N ALA A 12 5.77 -1.77 -4.76
CA ALA A 12 5.35 -3.13 -5.07
C ALA A 12 4.92 -3.86 -3.80
N LYS A 13 5.74 -3.80 -2.75
CA LYS A 13 5.44 -4.42 -1.46
C LYS A 13 4.18 -3.87 -0.82
N ALA A 14 3.96 -2.56 -0.89
CA ALA A 14 2.75 -1.93 -0.38
C ALA A 14 1.50 -2.45 -1.10
N VAL A 15 1.53 -2.56 -2.43
CA VAL A 15 0.42 -3.12 -3.22
C VAL A 15 0.20 -4.59 -2.90
N GLU A 16 1.26 -5.40 -2.80
CA GLU A 16 1.17 -6.82 -2.41
C GLU A 16 0.55 -7.02 -1.02
N LEU A 17 0.88 -6.16 -0.05
CA LEU A 17 0.28 -6.20 1.28
C LEU A 17 -1.20 -5.83 1.24
N LEU A 18 -1.58 -4.83 0.44
CA LEU A 18 -2.99 -4.47 0.24
C LEU A 18 -3.77 -5.55 -0.53
N ASP A 19 -3.08 -6.37 -1.33
CA ASP A 19 -3.66 -7.53 -2.01
C ASP A 19 -4.02 -8.64 -1.01
N GLN A 20 -3.11 -8.91 -0.07
CA GLN A 20 -3.32 -9.91 0.98
C GLN A 20 -4.37 -9.49 2.01
N HIS A 21 -4.61 -8.19 2.14
CA HIS A 21 -5.55 -7.61 3.08
C HIS A 21 -6.71 -6.95 2.31
N PRO A 22 -7.73 -7.72 1.89
CA PRO A 22 -8.82 -7.19 1.09
C PRO A 22 -9.57 -6.08 1.80
N GLU A 23 -9.63 -6.08 3.14
CA GLU A 23 -10.21 -5.03 3.98
C GLU A 23 -9.44 -3.69 3.94
N GLY A 24 -8.19 -3.73 3.47
CA GLY A 24 -7.25 -2.63 3.49
C GLY A 24 -6.34 -2.64 4.72
N LEU A 25 -5.35 -1.75 4.72
CA LEU A 25 -4.39 -1.59 5.80
C LEU A 25 -4.31 -0.13 6.26
N ARG A 26 -4.22 0.05 7.58
CA ARG A 26 -3.96 1.37 8.17
C ARG A 26 -2.54 1.81 7.82
N TRP A 27 -2.32 3.12 7.79
CA TRP A 27 -1.02 3.74 7.51
C TRP A 27 0.09 3.13 8.36
N SER A 28 -0.08 3.11 9.69
CA SER A 28 0.90 2.57 10.62
C SER A 28 1.18 1.08 10.36
N GLU A 29 0.13 0.29 10.12
CA GLU A 29 0.23 -1.13 9.81
C GLU A 29 1.00 -1.38 8.51
N LEU A 30 0.66 -0.63 7.46
CA LEU A 30 1.30 -0.73 6.16
C LEU A 30 2.79 -0.37 6.27
N LEU A 31 3.13 0.70 6.99
CA LEU A 31 4.53 1.07 7.25
C LEU A 31 5.27 -0.03 8.00
N SER A 32 4.69 -0.56 9.08
CA SER A 32 5.30 -1.60 9.91
C SER A 32 5.54 -2.87 9.10
N LYS A 33 4.55 -3.34 8.33
CA LYS A 33 4.66 -4.53 7.48
C LYS A 33 5.69 -4.38 6.36
N ILE A 34 5.80 -3.18 5.76
CA ILE A 34 6.83 -2.92 4.74
C ILE A 34 8.23 -2.95 5.34
N LYS A 35 8.44 -2.28 6.48
CA LYS A 35 9.74 -2.27 7.18
C LYS A 35 10.13 -3.65 7.68
N ALA A 36 9.17 -4.42 8.20
CA ALA A 36 9.38 -5.78 8.66
C ALA A 36 9.73 -6.74 7.50
N SER A 37 9.24 -6.45 6.29
CA SER A 37 9.57 -7.26 5.12
C SER A 37 10.99 -7.06 4.60
N ASP A 38 11.54 -5.85 4.75
CA ASP A 38 12.90 -5.56 4.32
C ASP A 38 13.52 -4.47 5.21
N PRO A 39 14.46 -4.83 6.11
CA PRO A 39 15.08 -3.89 7.02
C PRO A 39 16.02 -2.88 6.31
N THR A 40 16.33 -3.07 5.03
CA THR A 40 17.10 -2.10 4.24
C THR A 40 16.26 -0.87 3.86
N PHE A 41 14.94 -0.93 4.03
CA PHE A 41 14.05 0.18 3.72
C PHE A 41 14.15 1.29 4.77
N HIS A 42 14.73 2.41 4.36
CA HIS A 42 14.81 3.58 5.21
C HIS A 42 13.40 4.14 5.55
N PRO A 43 13.09 4.40 6.83
CA PRO A 43 11.74 4.79 7.26
C PRO A 43 11.19 6.04 6.56
N LYS A 44 12.03 7.05 6.32
CA LYS A 44 11.63 8.25 5.54
C LYS A 44 11.18 7.91 4.11
N THR A 45 11.87 6.96 3.46
CA THR A 45 11.56 6.54 2.09
C THR A 45 10.27 5.74 2.05
N VAL A 46 10.05 4.88 3.05
CA VAL A 46 8.78 4.14 3.21
C VAL A 46 7.64 5.13 3.39
N ASN A 47 7.75 6.07 4.33
CA ASN A 47 6.73 7.09 4.58
C ASN A 47 6.41 7.88 3.30
N GLY A 48 7.43 8.35 2.58
CA GLY A 48 7.24 9.09 1.34
C GLY A 48 6.58 8.26 0.22
N CYS A 49 6.94 6.98 0.08
CA CYS A 49 6.32 6.10 -0.92
C CYS A 49 4.87 5.79 -0.55
N VAL A 50 4.58 5.48 0.72
CA VAL A 50 3.21 5.19 1.16
C VAL A 50 2.32 6.44 1.06
N TRP A 51 2.86 7.64 1.34
CA TRP A 51 2.14 8.90 1.10
C TRP A 51 1.71 9.03 -0.35
N LYS A 52 2.68 8.88 -1.26
CA LYS A 52 2.49 9.01 -2.71
C LYS A 52 1.86 7.77 -3.35
N LEU A 53 1.47 6.75 -2.57
CA LEU A 53 0.99 5.48 -3.11
C LEU A 53 -0.31 5.68 -3.91
N VAL A 54 -1.23 6.48 -3.37
CA VAL A 54 -2.49 6.82 -4.05
C VAL A 54 -2.28 7.74 -5.26
N GLU A 55 -1.29 8.62 -5.20
CA GLU A 55 -0.94 9.50 -6.34
C GLU A 55 -0.26 8.70 -7.46
N LYS A 56 0.49 7.66 -7.10
CA LYS A 56 1.26 6.84 -8.04
C LYS A 56 0.45 5.70 -8.63
N TYR A 57 -0.57 5.23 -7.91
CA TYR A 57 -1.47 4.18 -8.36
C TYR A 57 -2.94 4.55 -8.11
N PRO A 58 -3.42 5.68 -8.68
CA PRO A 58 -4.81 6.12 -8.46
C PRO A 58 -5.82 5.11 -8.99
N ASP A 59 -5.47 4.36 -10.03
CA ASP A 59 -6.32 3.29 -10.61
C ASP A 59 -6.26 1.97 -9.84
N LYS A 60 -5.38 1.84 -8.84
CA LYS A 60 -5.26 0.60 -8.04
C LYS A 60 -5.55 0.79 -6.56
N VAL A 61 -5.14 1.91 -5.97
CA VAL A 61 -5.21 2.15 -4.53
C VAL A 61 -6.07 3.37 -4.26
N TYR A 62 -7.03 3.23 -3.35
CA TYR A 62 -7.84 4.33 -2.85
C TYR A 62 -7.84 4.34 -1.31
N LYS A 63 -8.37 5.43 -0.74
CA LYS A 63 -8.47 5.60 0.71
C LYS A 63 -9.94 5.66 1.12
N PRO A 64 -10.53 4.54 1.57
CA PRO A 64 -11.92 4.54 2.06
C PRO A 64 -12.09 5.39 3.33
N ALA A 65 -11.04 5.55 4.14
CA ALA A 65 -11.06 6.37 5.36
C ALA A 65 -9.70 7.05 5.60
N LYS A 66 -9.66 8.03 6.52
CA LYS A 66 -8.42 8.71 6.91
C LYS A 66 -7.42 7.71 7.47
N GLY A 67 -6.31 7.56 6.74
CA GLY A 67 -5.22 6.65 7.10
C GLY A 67 -5.50 5.17 6.81
N LEU A 68 -6.53 4.82 6.05
CA LEU A 68 -6.79 3.46 5.57
C LEU A 68 -6.56 3.41 4.06
N PHE A 69 -5.78 2.42 3.59
CA PHE A 69 -5.45 2.19 2.20
C PHE A 69 -6.05 0.87 1.76
N ARG A 70 -6.60 0.81 0.54
CA ARG A 70 -7.23 -0.40 0.03
C ARG A 70 -7.13 -0.46 -1.50
N LEU A 71 -7.13 -1.67 -2.06
CA LEU A 71 -7.17 -1.84 -3.50
C LEU A 71 -8.58 -1.63 -4.06
N LEU A 72 -8.67 -0.92 -5.18
CA LEU A 72 -9.91 -0.66 -5.92
C LEU A 72 -10.61 -1.96 -6.33
N LYS A 73 -9.86 -3.03 -6.64
CA LYS A 73 -10.44 -4.34 -6.97
C LYS A 73 -11.30 -4.94 -5.86
N TYR A 74 -11.08 -4.55 -4.60
CA TYR A 74 -11.89 -4.99 -3.45
C TYR A 74 -13.01 -4.02 -3.08
N LYS A 75 -13.10 -2.86 -3.73
CA LYS A 75 -14.16 -1.86 -3.47
C LYS A 75 -15.54 -2.42 -3.80
N SER A 76 -15.67 -3.17 -4.89
CA SER A 76 -16.94 -3.77 -5.32
C SER A 76 -17.31 -5.03 -4.52
N ALA A 77 -16.34 -5.66 -3.83
CA ALA A 77 -16.58 -6.85 -3.03
C ALA A 77 -17.25 -6.54 -1.67
N GLU A 78 -17.28 -5.28 -1.24
CA GLU A 78 -17.93 -4.87 0.02
C GLU A 78 -19.44 -4.65 -0.09
N ALA A 79 -19.98 -4.52 -1.30
CA ALA A 79 -21.43 -4.34 -1.49
C ALA A 79 -22.26 -5.62 -1.25
N GLY A 80 -21.62 -6.69 -0.76
CA GLY A 80 -22.25 -8.00 -0.57
C GLY A 80 -21.91 -8.70 0.74
N LYS A 81 -21.56 -7.96 1.81
CA LYS A 81 -21.59 -8.56 3.16
C LYS A 81 -23.00 -8.37 3.75
N PRO A 82 -23.77 -9.47 3.96
CA PRO A 82 -25.07 -9.43 4.63
C PRO A 82 -24.95 -9.01 6.10
#